data_AF-A0A1J3IFT0-F1
#
_entry.id   AF-A0A1J3IFT0-F1
#
_cell.length_a   1.000
_cell.length_b   1.000
_cell.length_c   1.000
_cell.angle_alpha   90.00
_cell.angle_beta   90.00
_cell.angle_gamma   90.00
#
_symmetry.space_group_name_H-M   'P 1'
#
loop_
_entity.id
_entity.type
_entity.pdbx_description
1 polymer ?
#
loop_
_entity_poly.entity_id
_entity_poly.type
_entity_poly.pdbx_seq_one_letter_code
_entity_poly.pdbx_strand_id
1 'polypeptide(L)'
;MINIADEIIIGGGMSNPFLKQFYGHKLGITQTDMPKDPNTLQQIMDKAKAKGVKIHLPVDGVCAKEYNPNAPTIICKNENVPDDYEIFDKGPETVKYFDEVVKRANSIFWNGPIGVFEFPNFKNGSEGLLKSVIERTKAGATSIIGGGDTASLVLSRGAEKDVSYVSTGGGASLEFMQGIKLPGVEALSEIS
;
A
#
# COMPACT_ATOMS: atom_id res chain seq x y z
N MET A 1 11.00 7.21 -2.21
CA MET A 1 10.80 6.42 -0.97
C MET A 1 12.01 5.60 -0.54
N ILE A 2 12.61 4.76 -1.38
CA ILE A 2 13.79 3.92 -1.01
C ILE A 2 14.99 4.73 -0.45
N ASN A 3 15.07 6.02 -0.76
CA ASN A 3 16.13 6.88 -0.23
C ASN A 3 15.88 7.39 1.20
N ILE A 4 14.67 7.26 1.73
CA ILE A 4 14.23 7.94 2.97
C ILE A 4 13.51 7.02 3.97
N ALA A 5 13.09 5.82 3.56
CA ALA A 5 12.33 4.90 4.41
C ALA A 5 13.21 3.72 4.86
N ASP A 6 13.04 3.28 6.11
CA ASP A 6 13.72 2.09 6.65
C ASP A 6 13.01 0.78 6.23
N GLU A 7 11.68 0.80 6.22
CA GLU A 7 10.83 -0.32 5.83
C GLU A 7 9.75 0.18 4.85
N ILE A 8 9.45 -0.62 3.82
CA ILE A 8 8.45 -0.31 2.78
C ILE A 8 7.49 -1.48 2.67
N ILE A 9 6.21 -1.22 2.91
CA ILE A 9 5.11 -2.13 2.58
C ILE A 9 4.66 -1.85 1.15
N ILE A 10 4.57 -2.90 0.32
CA ILE A 10 3.96 -2.81 -1.01
C ILE A 10 2.72 -3.69 -0.99
N GLY A 11 1.54 -3.07 -1.08
CA GLY A 11 0.24 -3.76 -1.11
C GLY A 11 -0.51 -3.55 -2.43
N GLY A 12 -1.82 -3.78 -2.41
CA GLY A 12 -2.71 -3.59 -3.57
C GLY A 12 -2.28 -4.39 -4.79
N GLY A 13 -2.60 -3.89 -5.99
CA GLY A 13 -2.11 -4.46 -7.25
C GLY A 13 -0.60 -4.28 -7.46
N MET A 14 0.01 -3.28 -6.82
CA MET A 14 1.43 -2.95 -6.95
C MET A 14 2.35 -4.05 -6.41
N SER A 15 1.86 -4.91 -5.51
CA SER A 15 2.62 -6.08 -5.04
C SER A 15 2.71 -7.20 -6.07
N ASN A 16 1.74 -7.30 -6.99
CA ASN A 16 1.59 -8.46 -7.89
C ASN A 16 2.81 -8.69 -8.79
N PRO A 17 3.42 -7.65 -9.41
CA PRO A 17 4.63 -7.83 -10.21
C PRO A 17 5.79 -8.42 -9.40
N PHE A 18 5.96 -8.00 -8.14
CA PHE A 18 7.01 -8.54 -7.27
C PHE A 18 6.76 -10.00 -6.90
N LEU A 19 5.51 -10.34 -6.54
CA LEU A 19 5.11 -11.71 -6.22
C LEU A 19 5.33 -12.65 -7.40
N LYS A 20 4.98 -12.20 -8.61
CA LYS A 20 5.16 -12.97 -9.84
C LYS A 20 6.63 -13.14 -10.21
N GLN A 21 7.42 -12.06 -10.21
CA GLN A 21 8.82 -12.10 -10.66
C GLN A 21 9.75 -12.82 -9.68
N PHE A 22 9.62 -12.60 -8.37
CA PHE A 22 10.59 -13.11 -7.39
C PHE A 22 10.17 -14.41 -6.72
N TYR A 23 8.88 -14.73 -6.70
CA TYR A 23 8.34 -15.90 -6.00
C TYR A 23 7.60 -16.87 -6.93
N GLY A 24 7.50 -16.57 -8.23
CA GLY A 24 6.86 -17.44 -9.21
C GLY A 24 5.37 -17.68 -8.95
N HIS A 25 4.71 -16.80 -8.19
CA HIS A 25 3.34 -16.99 -7.76
C HIS A 25 2.35 -16.90 -8.93
N LYS A 26 1.44 -17.88 -8.96
CA LYS A 26 0.33 -17.93 -9.92
C LYS A 26 -0.86 -17.22 -9.27
N LEU A 27 -1.01 -15.94 -9.57
CA LEU A 27 -2.05 -15.07 -8.97
C LEU A 27 -3.42 -15.23 -9.66
N GLY A 28 -3.77 -16.44 -10.14
CA GLY A 28 -5.00 -16.67 -10.91
C GLY A 28 -5.11 -15.77 -12.14
N ILE A 29 -6.30 -15.18 -12.34
CA ILE A 29 -6.56 -14.17 -13.38
C ILE A 29 -6.19 -12.74 -12.96
N THR A 30 -5.65 -12.54 -11.75
CA THR A 30 -5.34 -11.20 -11.23
C THR A 30 -4.43 -10.43 -12.18
N GLN A 31 -4.87 -9.23 -12.58
CA GLN A 31 -4.07 -8.40 -13.47
C GLN A 31 -2.78 -7.96 -12.77
N THR A 32 -1.70 -7.98 -13.54
CA THR A 32 -0.36 -7.64 -13.07
C THR A 32 0.27 -6.66 -14.04
N ASP A 33 0.32 -5.40 -13.65
CA ASP A 33 0.94 -4.33 -14.44
C ASP A 33 2.47 -4.43 -14.34
N MET A 34 3.05 -5.27 -15.19
CA MET A 34 4.50 -5.39 -15.27
C MET A 34 5.11 -4.08 -15.78
N PRO A 35 6.22 -3.61 -15.17
CA PRO A 35 6.94 -2.45 -15.70
C PRO A 35 7.39 -2.66 -17.15
N LYS A 36 7.44 -1.57 -17.92
CA LYS A 36 7.93 -1.60 -19.31
C LYS A 36 9.37 -2.08 -19.43
N ASP A 37 10.24 -1.66 -18.50
CA ASP A 37 11.60 -2.19 -18.38
C ASP A 37 11.60 -3.41 -17.44
N PRO A 38 11.92 -4.62 -17.93
CA PRO A 38 11.92 -5.84 -17.13
C PRO A 38 12.92 -5.82 -15.96
N ASN A 39 13.91 -4.94 -15.99
CA ASN A 39 14.90 -4.80 -14.93
C ASN A 39 14.40 -3.93 -13.76
N THR A 40 13.29 -3.21 -13.93
CA THR A 40 12.80 -2.22 -12.94
C THR A 40 12.65 -2.83 -11.55
N LEU A 41 12.00 -3.98 -11.43
CA LEU A 41 11.75 -4.60 -10.12
C LEU A 41 13.06 -5.09 -9.48
N GLN A 42 13.98 -5.65 -10.28
CA GLN A 42 15.29 -6.07 -9.80
C GLN A 42 16.10 -4.87 -9.29
N GLN A 43 16.14 -3.77 -10.05
CA GLN A 43 16.81 -2.54 -9.65
C GLN A 43 16.23 -1.97 -8.34
N ILE A 44 14.91 -2.04 -8.15
CA ILE A 44 14.25 -1.63 -6.90
C ILE A 44 14.73 -2.49 -5.72
N MET A 45 14.73 -3.81 -5.87
CA MET A 45 15.17 -4.75 -4.82
C MET A 45 16.66 -4.56 -4.48
N ASP A 46 17.51 -4.41 -5.49
CA ASP A 46 18.95 -4.20 -5.31
C ASP A 46 19.23 -2.87 -4.62
N LYS A 47 18.53 -1.80 -5.01
CA LYS A 47 18.67 -0.49 -4.38
C LYS A 47 18.18 -0.51 -2.93
N ALA A 48 17.09 -1.20 -2.64
CA ALA A 48 16.59 -1.37 -1.28
C ALA A 48 17.61 -2.13 -0.42
N LYS A 49 18.12 -3.26 -0.92
CA LYS A 49 19.16 -4.05 -0.25
C LYS A 49 20.43 -3.25 0.01
N ALA A 50 20.93 -2.52 -0.99
CA ALA A 50 22.13 -1.70 -0.86
C ALA A 50 21.99 -0.60 0.20
N LYS A 51 20.76 -0.14 0.46
CA LYS A 51 20.44 0.87 1.47
C LYS A 51 19.96 0.28 2.81
N GLY A 52 19.90 -1.04 2.93
CA GLY A 52 19.37 -1.70 4.13
C GLY A 52 17.85 -1.54 4.32
N VAL A 53 17.13 -1.11 3.28
CA VAL A 53 15.67 -0.94 3.31
C VAL A 53 14.99 -2.30 3.19
N LYS A 54 14.08 -2.60 4.12
CA LYS A 54 13.30 -3.85 4.09
C LYS A 54 12.03 -3.66 3.27
N ILE A 55 11.78 -4.55 2.32
CA ILE A 55 10.54 -4.56 1.54
C ILE A 55 9.64 -5.68 2.05
N HIS A 56 8.39 -5.33 2.36
CA HIS A 56 7.36 -6.23 2.88
C HIS A 56 6.27 -6.41 1.83
N LEU A 57 6.01 -7.66 1.46
CA LEU A 57 5.00 -8.05 0.48
C LEU A 57 3.87 -8.84 1.15
N PRO A 58 2.67 -8.88 0.55
CA PRO A 58 1.57 -9.69 1.03
C PRO A 58 1.90 -11.18 0.99
N VAL A 59 1.25 -11.97 1.85
CA VAL A 59 1.38 -13.43 1.91
C VAL A 59 0.08 -14.16 1.53
N ASP A 60 -1.06 -13.48 1.67
CA ASP A 60 -2.39 -13.97 1.35
C ASP A 60 -3.30 -12.84 0.82
N GLY A 61 -4.41 -13.24 0.20
CA GLY A 61 -5.37 -12.34 -0.44
C GLY A 61 -6.80 -12.81 -0.28
N VAL A 62 -7.73 -11.86 -0.29
CA VAL A 62 -9.16 -12.13 -0.45
C VAL A 62 -9.44 -12.16 -1.94
N CYS A 63 -9.93 -13.30 -2.42
CA CYS A 63 -10.12 -13.55 -3.84
C CYS A 63 -11.59 -13.79 -4.17
N ALA A 64 -11.99 -13.40 -5.37
CA ALA A 64 -13.29 -13.74 -5.95
C ALA A 64 -13.16 -13.96 -7.47
N LYS A 65 -14.21 -14.51 -8.09
CA LYS A 65 -14.25 -14.74 -9.54
C LYS A 65 -14.61 -13.50 -10.36
N GLU A 66 -15.18 -12.49 -9.73
CA GLU A 66 -15.70 -11.31 -10.39
C GLU A 66 -15.55 -10.04 -9.54
N TYR A 67 -15.36 -8.91 -10.21
CA TYR A 67 -15.32 -7.58 -9.61
C TYR A 67 -16.74 -7.12 -9.27
N ASN A 68 -17.28 -7.64 -8.16
CA ASN A 68 -18.65 -7.37 -7.72
C ASN A 68 -18.70 -7.20 -6.18
N PRO A 69 -19.37 -6.15 -5.66
CA PRO A 69 -19.49 -5.92 -4.21
C PRO A 69 -20.02 -7.11 -3.40
N ASN A 70 -20.84 -7.97 -4.01
CA ASN A 70 -21.49 -9.11 -3.39
C ASN A 70 -20.86 -10.46 -3.79
N ALA A 71 -19.74 -10.45 -4.50
CA ALA A 71 -19.09 -11.68 -4.94
C ALA A 71 -18.73 -12.55 -3.72
N PRO A 72 -19.02 -13.87 -3.75
CA PRO A 72 -18.52 -14.80 -2.74
C PRO A 72 -16.99 -14.78 -2.73
N THR A 73 -16.42 -14.70 -1.53
CA THR A 73 -14.96 -14.59 -1.36
C THR A 73 -14.37 -15.85 -0.75
N ILE A 74 -13.11 -16.07 -1.05
CA ILE A 74 -12.25 -17.05 -0.38
C ILE A 74 -10.95 -16.37 0.04
N ILE A 75 -10.27 -16.94 1.03
CA ILE A 75 -8.90 -16.56 1.35
C ILE A 75 -7.96 -17.49 0.57
N CYS A 76 -7.06 -16.90 -0.20
CA CYS A 76 -6.03 -17.63 -0.94
C CYS A 76 -4.65 -17.22 -0.43
N LYS A 77 -3.74 -18.20 -0.33
CA LYS A 77 -2.32 -17.87 -0.26
C LYS A 77 -1.84 -17.40 -1.63
N ASN A 78 -0.92 -16.44 -1.65
CA ASN A 78 -0.44 -15.89 -2.93
C ASN A 78 0.23 -16.95 -3.82
N GLU A 79 0.80 -18.00 -3.22
CA GLU A 79 1.41 -19.12 -3.94
C GLU A 79 0.41 -19.99 -4.74
N ASN A 80 -0.89 -19.95 -4.37
CA ASN A 80 -1.89 -20.86 -4.90
C ASN A 80 -3.27 -20.18 -5.00
N VAL A 81 -3.34 -19.10 -5.78
CA VAL A 81 -4.63 -18.50 -6.15
C VAL A 81 -5.25 -19.35 -7.26
N PRO A 82 -6.50 -19.81 -7.14
CA PRO A 82 -7.14 -20.60 -8.19
C PRO A 82 -7.19 -19.86 -9.53
N ASP A 83 -7.10 -20.63 -10.63
CA ASP A 83 -6.93 -20.07 -11.98
C ASP A 83 -8.07 -19.14 -12.42
N ASP A 84 -9.29 -19.31 -11.90
CA ASP A 84 -10.47 -18.51 -12.22
C ASP A 84 -10.77 -17.42 -11.17
N TYR A 85 -9.83 -17.14 -10.26
CA TYR A 85 -9.97 -16.13 -9.21
C TYR A 85 -9.00 -14.95 -9.40
N GLU A 86 -9.43 -13.79 -8.92
CA GLU A 86 -8.66 -12.55 -8.83
C GLU A 86 -8.56 -12.10 -7.37
N ILE A 87 -7.40 -11.53 -6.99
CA ILE A 87 -7.18 -10.93 -5.67
C ILE A 87 -7.72 -9.49 -5.66
N PHE A 88 -8.70 -9.21 -4.80
CA PHE A 88 -9.29 -7.88 -4.65
C PHE A 88 -8.95 -7.19 -3.31
N ASP A 89 -8.45 -7.93 -2.32
CA ASP A 89 -7.98 -7.37 -1.05
C ASP A 89 -6.87 -8.25 -0.45
N LYS A 90 -6.21 -7.78 0.62
CA LYS A 90 -5.22 -8.59 1.34
C LYS A 90 -5.87 -9.36 2.49
N GLY A 91 -5.42 -10.61 2.64
CA GLY A 91 -5.99 -11.52 3.61
C GLY A 91 -5.54 -11.23 5.05
N PRO A 92 -6.11 -11.96 6.03
CA PRO A 92 -5.84 -11.74 7.44
C PRO A 92 -4.38 -11.98 7.84
N GLU A 93 -3.65 -12.89 7.17
CA GLU A 93 -2.23 -13.12 7.49
C GLU A 93 -1.38 -11.91 7.07
N THR A 94 -1.67 -11.33 5.92
CA THR A 94 -1.01 -10.11 5.43
C THR A 94 -1.31 -8.92 6.33
N VAL A 95 -2.57 -8.74 6.75
CA VAL A 95 -2.95 -7.64 7.65
C VAL A 95 -2.19 -7.74 8.96
N LYS A 96 -2.11 -8.94 9.55
CA LYS A 96 -1.35 -9.19 10.77
C LYS A 96 0.15 -8.91 10.57
N TYR A 97 0.71 -9.36 9.46
CA TYR A 97 2.12 -9.12 9.15
C TYR A 97 2.42 -7.62 8.96
N PHE A 98 1.56 -6.89 8.24
CA PHE A 98 1.72 -5.45 8.06
C PHE A 98 1.51 -4.67 9.36
N ASP A 99 0.62 -5.11 10.24
CA ASP A 99 0.46 -4.56 11.59
C ASP A 99 1.77 -4.62 12.39
N GLU A 100 2.48 -5.76 12.35
CA GLU A 100 3.78 -5.89 13.01
C GLU A 100 4.83 -4.91 12.45
N VAL A 101 4.82 -4.66 11.15
CA VAL A 101 5.68 -3.67 10.49
C VAL A 101 5.33 -2.26 10.94
N VAL A 102 4.04 -1.89 10.87
CA VAL A 102 3.55 -0.56 11.26
C VAL A 102 3.86 -0.28 12.73
N LYS A 103 3.72 -1.26 13.63
CA LYS A 103 3.99 -1.10 15.06
C LYS A 103 5.44 -0.70 15.38
N ARG A 104 6.40 -1.00 14.50
CA ARG A 104 7.81 -0.61 14.66
C ARG A 104 8.10 0.82 14.19
N ALA A 105 7.23 1.43 13.39
CA ALA A 105 7.49 2.70 12.74
C ALA A 105 7.35 3.88 13.72
N ASN A 106 8.24 4.86 13.66
CA ASN A 106 8.05 6.15 14.36
C ASN A 106 7.38 7.21 13.46
N SER A 107 7.53 7.05 12.15
CA SER A 107 6.89 7.88 11.13
C SER A 107 6.31 6.95 10.06
N ILE A 108 5.07 7.22 9.65
CA ILE A 108 4.34 6.43 8.68
C ILE A 108 3.92 7.36 7.56
N PHE A 109 4.26 7.02 6.33
CA PHE A 109 3.63 7.60 5.15
C PHE A 109 2.86 6.50 4.43
N TRP A 110 1.57 6.74 4.19
CA TRP A 110 0.71 5.76 3.52
C TRP A 110 0.02 6.39 2.32
N ASN A 111 0.22 5.77 1.15
CA ASN A 111 -0.45 6.13 -0.09
C ASN A 111 -0.84 4.87 -0.86
N GLY A 112 -2.15 4.67 -1.03
CA GLY A 112 -2.76 3.54 -1.71
C GLY A 112 -3.40 2.54 -0.73
N PRO A 113 -4.74 2.37 -0.74
CA PRO A 113 -5.39 1.23 -0.11
C PRO A 113 -4.81 -0.11 -0.61
N ILE A 114 -4.89 -1.16 0.20
CA ILE A 114 -4.32 -2.47 -0.15
C ILE A 114 -5.35 -3.45 -0.74
N GLY A 115 -6.60 -2.99 -0.89
CA GLY A 115 -7.71 -3.69 -1.52
C GLY A 115 -8.80 -2.72 -1.99
N VAL A 116 -9.81 -3.25 -2.67
CA VAL A 116 -10.98 -2.56 -3.23
C VAL A 116 -11.96 -2.19 -2.09
N PHE A 117 -11.57 -1.20 -1.30
CA PHE A 117 -12.24 -0.84 -0.04
C PHE A 117 -13.67 -0.32 -0.20
N GLU A 118 -14.05 0.07 -1.41
CA GLU A 118 -15.40 0.47 -1.79
C GLU A 118 -16.39 -0.69 -1.66
N PHE A 119 -15.91 -1.94 -1.75
CA PHE A 119 -16.73 -3.14 -1.72
C PHE A 119 -16.71 -3.78 -0.32
N PRO A 120 -17.88 -4.09 0.28
CA PRO A 120 -17.97 -4.65 1.63
C PRO A 120 -17.11 -5.89 1.86
N ASN A 121 -16.99 -6.75 0.84
CA ASN A 121 -16.25 -8.01 0.90
C ASN A 121 -14.73 -7.85 0.72
N PHE A 122 -14.24 -6.67 0.32
CA PHE A 122 -12.84 -6.42 -0.07
C PHE A 122 -12.21 -5.19 0.61
N LYS A 123 -12.75 -4.81 1.77
CA LYS A 123 -12.28 -3.64 2.53
C LYS A 123 -11.46 -3.99 3.77
N ASN A 124 -11.51 -5.23 4.23
CA ASN A 124 -10.96 -5.61 5.53
C ASN A 124 -9.45 -5.46 5.59
N GLY A 125 -8.73 -5.65 4.49
CA GLY A 125 -7.30 -5.42 4.40
C GLY A 125 -6.96 -3.95 4.56
N SER A 126 -7.59 -3.10 3.76
CA SER A 126 -7.43 -1.63 3.84
C SER A 126 -7.85 -1.05 5.19
N GLU A 127 -8.98 -1.48 5.75
CA GLU A 127 -9.45 -1.05 7.07
C GLU A 127 -8.57 -1.60 8.21
N GLY A 128 -8.06 -2.83 8.08
CA GLY A 128 -7.13 -3.43 9.01
C GLY A 128 -5.82 -2.64 9.08
N LEU A 129 -5.26 -2.29 7.92
CA LEU A 129 -4.06 -1.45 7.85
C LEU A 129 -4.31 -0.05 8.43
N LEU A 130 -5.45 0.57 8.11
CA LEU A 130 -5.85 1.86 8.70
C LEU A 130 -5.88 1.78 10.23
N LYS A 131 -6.48 0.72 10.78
CA LYS A 131 -6.52 0.49 12.23
C LYS A 131 -5.12 0.42 12.83
N SER A 132 -4.20 -0.34 12.23
CA SER A 132 -2.80 -0.41 12.68
C SER A 132 -2.11 0.95 12.67
N VAL A 133 -2.33 1.75 11.63
CA VAL A 133 -1.79 3.11 11.53
C VAL A 133 -2.34 4.01 12.64
N ILE A 134 -3.66 4.00 12.87
CA ILE A 134 -4.31 4.77 13.93
C ILE A 134 -3.77 4.37 15.31
N GLU A 135 -3.70 3.07 15.60
CA GLU A 135 -3.17 2.56 16.87
C GLU A 135 -1.73 3.01 17.08
N ARG A 136 -0.90 2.94 16.03
CA ARG A 136 0.49 3.36 16.12
C ARG A 136 0.62 4.88 16.28
N THR A 137 -0.24 5.67 15.64
CA THR A 137 -0.30 7.13 15.84
C THR A 137 -0.71 7.52 17.24
N LYS A 138 -1.72 6.84 17.81
CA LYS A 138 -2.11 7.02 19.22
C LYS A 138 -0.98 6.67 20.18
N ALA A 139 -0.12 5.72 19.80
CA ALA A 139 1.11 5.37 20.52
C ALA A 139 2.29 6.32 20.22
N GLY A 140 2.06 7.47 19.57
CA GLY A 140 3.04 8.55 19.40
C GLY A 140 3.82 8.55 18.08
N ALA A 141 3.46 7.75 17.09
CA ALA A 141 4.03 7.90 15.74
C ALA A 141 3.35 9.04 14.97
N THR A 142 4.12 9.67 14.08
CA THR A 142 3.56 10.60 13.10
C THR A 142 3.03 9.83 11.90
N SER A 143 1.75 9.97 11.54
CA SER A 143 1.17 9.39 10.32
C SER A 143 0.76 10.44 9.31
N ILE A 144 1.20 10.25 8.07
CA ILE A 144 0.87 11.10 6.92
C ILE A 144 0.13 10.23 5.91
N ILE A 145 -1.13 10.57 5.67
CA ILE A 145 -1.97 9.94 4.66
C ILE A 145 -1.83 10.75 3.38
N GLY A 146 -1.48 10.10 2.27
CA GLY A 146 -1.42 10.71 0.94
C GLY A 146 -2.24 9.90 -0.07
N GLY A 147 -2.60 10.52 -1.19
CA GLY A 147 -3.45 9.88 -2.20
C GLY A 147 -4.93 10.16 -1.97
N GLY A 148 -5.67 10.46 -3.05
CA GLY A 148 -7.11 10.70 -2.98
C GLY A 148 -7.88 9.48 -2.46
N ASP A 149 -7.48 8.27 -2.87
CA ASP A 149 -8.15 7.03 -2.47
C ASP A 149 -7.89 6.70 -0.99
N THR A 150 -6.64 6.85 -0.52
CA THR A 150 -6.32 6.65 0.91
C THR A 150 -7.02 7.68 1.79
N ALA A 151 -7.07 8.95 1.34
CA ALA A 151 -7.82 9.98 2.04
C ALA A 151 -9.31 9.63 2.08
N SER A 152 -9.90 9.18 0.97
CA SER A 152 -11.30 8.76 0.89
C SER A 152 -11.61 7.59 1.82
N LEU A 153 -10.70 6.62 1.94
CA LEU A 153 -10.81 5.54 2.91
C LEU A 153 -10.87 6.08 4.35
N VAL A 154 -9.94 6.95 4.73
CA VAL A 154 -9.89 7.56 6.07
C VAL A 154 -11.16 8.38 6.37
N LEU A 155 -11.60 9.21 5.41
CA LEU A 155 -12.83 10.00 5.50
C LEU A 155 -14.05 9.10 5.68
N SER A 156 -14.16 8.03 4.89
CA SER A 156 -15.29 7.09 4.95
C SER A 156 -15.44 6.39 6.31
N ARG A 157 -14.34 6.34 7.09
CA ARG A 157 -14.30 5.75 8.43
C ARG A 157 -14.40 6.80 9.55
N GLY A 158 -14.47 8.10 9.21
CA GLY A 158 -14.48 9.20 10.18
C GLY A 158 -13.20 9.25 11.03
N ALA A 159 -12.07 8.82 10.44
CA ALA A 159 -10.81 8.63 11.14
C ALA A 159 -9.81 9.78 10.91
N GLU A 160 -10.24 10.93 10.37
CA GLU A 160 -9.32 12.05 10.06
C GLU A 160 -8.59 12.55 11.31
N LYS A 161 -9.30 12.59 12.43
CA LYS A 161 -8.77 13.02 13.73
C LYS A 161 -7.88 11.98 14.42
N ASP A 162 -7.85 10.75 13.89
CA ASP A 162 -7.12 9.63 14.46
C ASP A 162 -5.74 9.42 13.78
N VAL A 163 -5.44 10.19 12.74
CA VAL A 163 -4.15 10.25 12.03
C VAL A 163 -3.51 11.64 12.18
N SER A 164 -2.20 11.78 11.97
CA SER A 164 -1.53 13.08 12.21
C SER A 164 -1.78 14.10 11.11
N TYR A 165 -1.85 13.68 9.84
CA TYR A 165 -2.12 14.56 8.71
C TYR A 165 -2.74 13.80 7.54
N VAL A 166 -3.75 14.40 6.90
CA VAL A 166 -4.35 13.91 5.66
C VAL A 166 -4.06 14.89 4.54
N SER A 167 -3.28 14.45 3.55
CA SER A 167 -2.98 15.22 2.35
C SER A 167 -3.91 14.83 1.21
N THR A 168 -4.63 15.81 0.66
CA THR A 168 -5.39 15.66 -0.59
C THR A 168 -4.51 15.79 -1.84
N GLY A 169 -3.21 16.09 -1.69
CA GLY A 169 -2.28 16.37 -2.79
C GLY A 169 -1.78 15.16 -3.59
N GLY A 170 -2.23 13.95 -3.27
CA GLY A 170 -1.92 12.74 -4.05
C GLY A 170 -0.44 12.57 -4.44
N GLY A 171 -0.18 12.55 -5.76
CA GLY A 171 1.17 12.45 -6.33
C GLY A 171 2.10 13.61 -5.99
N ALA A 172 1.57 14.83 -5.82
CA ALA A 172 2.38 16.00 -5.44
C ALA A 172 2.98 15.84 -4.04
N SER A 173 2.29 15.18 -3.11
CA SER A 173 2.85 14.86 -1.79
C SER A 173 3.96 13.82 -1.85
N LEU A 174 3.85 12.84 -2.77
CA LEU A 174 4.91 11.88 -3.04
C LEU A 174 6.14 12.55 -3.67
N GLU A 175 5.95 13.46 -4.61
CA GLU A 175 7.02 14.24 -5.25
C GLU A 175 7.76 15.12 -4.24
N PHE A 176 7.01 15.87 -3.41
CA PHE A 176 7.58 16.69 -2.34
C PHE A 176 8.46 15.88 -1.38
N MET A 177 7.98 14.72 -0.93
CA MET A 177 8.76 13.84 -0.05
C MET A 177 9.95 13.17 -0.75
N GLN A 178 9.93 13.06 -2.07
CA GLN A 178 11.09 12.60 -2.85
C GLN A 178 12.17 13.70 -2.98
N GLY A 179 11.92 14.89 -2.43
CA GLY A 179 12.80 16.06 -2.55
C GLY A 179 12.68 16.75 -3.90
N ILE A 180 11.65 16.43 -4.68
CA ILE A 180 11.34 17.15 -5.92
C ILE A 180 10.74 18.49 -5.50
N LYS A 181 11.36 19.57 -5.95
CA LYS A 181 10.82 20.90 -5.72
C LYS A 181 9.53 21.05 -6.50
N LEU A 182 8.45 21.38 -5.80
CA LEU A 182 7.15 21.60 -6.42
C LEU A 182 7.12 23.02 -7.01
N PRO A 183 6.85 23.21 -8.31
CA PRO A 183 6.89 24.52 -8.95
C PRO A 183 6.00 25.57 -8.27
N GLY A 184 4.85 25.15 -7.71
CA GLY A 184 3.95 26.04 -6.97
C GLY A 184 4.46 26.47 -5.59
N VAL A 185 5.29 25.66 -4.92
CA VAL A 185 5.95 26.03 -3.66
C VAL A 185 7.15 26.94 -3.93
N GLU A 186 7.89 26.68 -5.00
CA GLU A 186 8.98 27.57 -5.43
C GLU A 186 8.47 28.97 -5.76
N ALA A 187 7.38 29.08 -6.54
CA ALA A 187 6.79 30.36 -6.89
C ALA A 187 6.37 31.21 -5.67
N LEU A 188 6.00 30.58 -4.56
CA LEU A 188 5.67 31.28 -3.30
C LEU A 188 6.91 31.62 -2.47
N SER A 189 7.96 30.80 -2.56
CA SER A 189 9.23 31.00 -1.84
C SER A 189 10.08 32.13 -2.44
N GLU A 190 9.85 32.47 -3.71
CA GLU A 190 10.51 33.60 -4.40
C GLU A 190 9.83 34.96 -4.14
N ILE A 191 8.67 34.96 -3.46
CA ILE A 191 7.90 36.17 -3.13
C ILE A 191 8.08 36.58 -1.64
N SER A 192 8.79 35.78 -0.84
CA SER A 192 9.07 36.02 0.59
C SER A 192 10.47 36.57 0.86
#